data_AF-A0A956DTS0-F1
#
_entry.id   AF-A0A956DTS0-F1
#
_cell.length_a   1.000
_cell.length_b   1.000
_cell.length_c   1.000
_cell.angle_alpha   90.00
_cell.angle_beta   90.00
_cell.angle_gamma   90.00
#
_symmetry.space_group_name_H-M   'P 1'
#
loop_
_entity.id
_entity.type
_entity.pdbx_description
1 polymer ?
#
loop_
_entity_poly.entity_id
_entity_poly.type
_entity_poly.pdbx_seq_one_letter_code
_entity_poly.pdbx_strand_id
1 'polypeptide(L)'
;VPARVVTGYQGGEINPHDGSLVVRQSDAHAWVEVWLDGAWTTWDPTPASELVDHAQLTTPWLSAFGDLLGAGWASFLAWLDQRSWTEMIALALAVFLLPIGLRLWRRRRGVERAVGDGPLPCYLTLEAALAQLGVVRAPSETLEQLAQRLERAEDRAAEGAPLVLRYAALRYGDLGDEASLRRDIERWTQSLDGSLSAGSGTAG
;
A
#
# COMPACT_ATOMS: atom_id res chain seq x y z
N VAL A 1 -68.03 1.00 -25.98
CA VAL A 1 -67.40 0.54 -24.73
C VAL A 1 -66.63 1.71 -24.14
N PRO A 2 -66.95 2.19 -22.93
CA PRO A 2 -66.13 3.19 -22.24
C PRO A 2 -64.70 2.67 -22.05
N ALA A 3 -63.69 3.49 -22.32
CA ALA A 3 -62.28 3.12 -22.22
C ALA A 3 -61.48 4.25 -21.60
N ARG A 4 -60.40 3.92 -20.88
CA ARG A 4 -59.43 4.87 -20.33
C ARG A 4 -58.01 4.36 -20.51
N VAL A 5 -57.07 5.28 -20.71
CA VAL A 5 -55.64 4.98 -20.71
C VAL A 5 -55.13 5.06 -19.28
N VAL A 6 -54.35 4.07 -18.88
CA VAL A 6 -53.65 4.04 -17.60
C VAL A 6 -52.16 3.98 -17.88
N THR A 7 -51.41 4.87 -17.25
CA THR A 7 -49.94 4.94 -17.35
C THR A 7 -49.32 4.49 -16.04
N GLY A 8 -48.25 3.71 -16.12
CA GLY A 8 -47.52 3.23 -14.95
C GLY A 8 -46.20 2.60 -15.36
N TYR A 9 -45.79 1.60 -14.59
CA TYR A 9 -44.60 0.80 -14.90
C TYR A 9 -45.03 -0.66 -14.95
N GLN A 10 -44.54 -1.41 -15.93
CA GLN A 10 -44.83 -2.83 -16.10
C GLN A 10 -43.52 -3.59 -16.32
N GLY A 11 -43.23 -4.56 -15.45
CA GLY A 11 -41.97 -5.31 -15.45
C GLY A 11 -41.08 -4.94 -14.25
N GLY A 12 -39.81 -4.70 -14.52
CA GLY A 12 -38.75 -4.47 -13.53
C GLY A 12 -37.79 -5.65 -13.40
N GLU A 13 -36.53 -5.35 -13.09
CA GLU A 13 -35.46 -6.33 -12.92
C GLU A 13 -35.30 -6.66 -11.44
N ILE A 14 -35.23 -7.95 -11.09
CA ILE A 14 -34.84 -8.36 -9.74
C ILE A 14 -33.33 -8.28 -9.64
N ASN A 15 -32.82 -7.47 -8.71
CA ASN A 15 -31.40 -7.43 -8.41
C ASN A 15 -30.97 -8.77 -7.79
N PRO A 16 -30.07 -9.55 -8.44
CA PRO A 16 -29.67 -10.87 -7.96
C PRO A 16 -28.82 -10.82 -6.67
N HIS A 17 -28.32 -9.65 -6.28
CA HIS A 17 -27.45 -9.50 -5.11
C HIS A 17 -28.22 -9.30 -3.80
N ASP A 18 -29.32 -8.55 -3.83
CA ASP A 18 -30.11 -8.20 -2.64
C ASP A 18 -31.60 -8.55 -2.75
N GLY A 19 -32.06 -9.03 -3.91
CA GLY A 19 -33.45 -9.42 -4.15
C GLY A 19 -34.41 -8.24 -4.30
N SER A 20 -33.93 -7.00 -4.39
CA SER A 20 -34.77 -5.83 -4.62
C SER A 20 -35.34 -5.78 -6.04
N LEU A 21 -36.58 -5.31 -6.20
CA LEU A 21 -37.18 -5.05 -7.51
C LEU A 21 -36.79 -3.65 -7.97
N VAL A 22 -36.00 -3.56 -9.04
CA VAL A 22 -35.57 -2.30 -9.65
C VAL A 22 -36.50 -1.98 -10.82
N VAL A 23 -37.24 -0.87 -10.70
CA VAL A 23 -38.10 -0.34 -11.76
C VAL A 23 -37.45 0.92 -12.32
N ARG A 24 -37.20 0.94 -13.62
CA ARG A 24 -36.53 2.04 -14.33
C ARG A 24 -37.50 2.83 -15.19
N GLN A 25 -37.09 4.02 -15.62
CA GLN A 25 -37.88 4.80 -16.60
C GLN A 25 -38.08 4.10 -17.94
N SER A 26 -37.18 3.18 -18.30
CA SER A 26 -37.34 2.30 -19.47
C SER A 26 -38.55 1.36 -19.35
N ASP A 27 -39.03 1.11 -18.13
CA ASP A 27 -40.15 0.19 -17.85
C ASP A 27 -41.49 0.93 -17.81
N ALA A 28 -41.49 2.21 -18.18
CA ALA A 28 -42.70 3.02 -18.27
C ALA A 28 -43.61 2.44 -19.37
N HIS A 29 -44.83 2.09 -18.98
CA HIS A 29 -45.80 1.42 -19.84
C HIS A 29 -47.18 2.05 -19.74
N ALA A 30 -47.95 1.92 -20.82
CA ALA A 30 -49.32 2.40 -20.87
C ALA A 30 -50.23 1.28 -21.38
N TRP A 31 -51.28 0.98 -20.61
CA TRP A 31 -52.31 0.01 -20.98
C TRP A 31 -53.69 0.67 -21.02
N VAL A 32 -54.67 -0.06 -21.56
CA VAL A 32 -56.05 0.41 -21.66
C VAL A 32 -56.92 -0.37 -20.66
N GLU A 33 -57.86 0.32 -20.02
CA GLU A 33 -58.94 -0.33 -19.28
C GLU A 33 -60.26 -0.05 -19.99
N VAL A 34 -61.02 -1.12 -20.21
CA VAL A 34 -62.33 -1.08 -20.87
C VAL A 34 -63.42 -1.46 -19.88
N TRP A 35 -64.56 -0.77 -19.94
CA TRP A 35 -65.72 -1.07 -19.09
C TRP A 35 -66.59 -2.14 -19.74
N LEU A 36 -66.56 -3.35 -19.19
CA LEU A 36 -67.28 -4.53 -19.67
C LEU A 36 -68.04 -5.14 -18.48
N ASP A 37 -69.29 -5.57 -18.71
CA ASP A 37 -70.12 -6.28 -17.73
C ASP A 37 -70.22 -5.62 -16.34
N GLY A 38 -70.18 -4.28 -16.28
CA GLY A 38 -70.28 -3.53 -15.03
C GLY A 38 -68.98 -3.42 -14.24
N ALA A 39 -67.84 -3.77 -14.83
CA ALA A 39 -66.52 -3.65 -14.22
C ALA A 39 -65.48 -3.08 -15.20
N TRP A 40 -64.39 -2.54 -14.65
CA TRP A 40 -63.19 -2.19 -15.44
C TRP A 40 -62.37 -3.46 -15.66
N THR A 41 -62.03 -3.75 -16.91
CA THR A 41 -61.19 -4.88 -17.30
C THR A 41 -59.92 -4.36 -17.96
N THR A 42 -58.76 -4.81 -17.49
CA THR A 42 -57.45 -4.49 -18.05
C THR A 42 -57.29 -5.16 -19.42
N TRP A 43 -56.93 -4.36 -20.41
CA TRP A 43 -56.69 -4.82 -21.77
C TRP A 43 -55.41 -4.16 -22.31
N ASP A 44 -54.34 -4.95 -22.43
CA ASP A 44 -53.08 -4.50 -23.00
C ASP A 44 -52.94 -5.01 -24.45
N PRO A 45 -52.98 -4.11 -25.46
CA PRO A 45 -52.78 -4.50 -26.85
C PRO A 45 -51.31 -4.78 -27.21
N THR A 46 -50.37 -4.55 -26.29
CA THR A 46 -48.94 -4.77 -26.51
C THR A 46 -48.65 -6.28 -26.59
N PRO A 47 -48.02 -6.78 -27.66
CA PRO A 47 -47.73 -8.20 -27.80
C PRO A 47 -46.81 -8.69 -26.66
N ALA A 48 -47.12 -9.86 -26.10
CA ALA A 48 -46.37 -10.44 -24.98
C ALA A 48 -44.86 -10.63 -25.25
N SER A 49 -44.46 -10.71 -26.53
CA SER A 49 -43.05 -10.76 -26.92
C SER A 49 -42.28 -9.48 -26.60
N GLU A 50 -42.88 -8.31 -26.77
CA GLU A 50 -42.24 -7.03 -26.41
C GLU A 50 -42.15 -6.88 -24.89
N LEU A 51 -43.14 -7.39 -24.14
CA LEU A 51 -43.13 -7.40 -22.68
C LEU A 51 -42.05 -8.33 -22.08
N VAL A 52 -41.69 -9.41 -22.76
CA VAL A 52 -40.61 -10.33 -22.34
C VAL A 52 -39.22 -9.78 -22.66
N ASP A 53 -39.06 -9.07 -23.78
CA ASP A 53 -37.78 -8.45 -24.17
C ASP A 53 -37.32 -7.38 -23.17
N HIS A 54 -38.25 -6.64 -22.56
CA HIS A 54 -37.92 -5.67 -21.50
C HIS A 54 -37.54 -6.33 -20.17
N ALA A 55 -38.06 -7.52 -19.86
CA ALA A 55 -37.77 -8.25 -18.61
C ALA A 55 -36.43 -9.01 -18.63
N GLN A 56 -35.82 -9.20 -19.81
CA GLN A 56 -34.58 -9.96 -20.01
C GLN A 56 -33.37 -9.08 -20.37
N LEU A 57 -33.45 -7.77 -20.20
CA LEU A 57 -32.28 -6.91 -20.32
C LEU A 57 -31.31 -7.29 -19.21
N THR A 58 -30.36 -8.17 -19.52
CA THR A 58 -29.19 -8.42 -18.68
C THR A 58 -28.55 -7.07 -18.44
N THR A 59 -28.70 -6.54 -17.23
CA THR A 59 -28.21 -5.21 -16.88
C THR A 59 -26.73 -5.16 -17.26
N PRO A 60 -26.33 -4.31 -18.24
CA PRO A 60 -24.92 -4.21 -18.61
C PRO A 60 -24.09 -3.96 -17.34
N TRP A 61 -22.93 -4.59 -17.23
CA TRP A 61 -22.12 -4.53 -16.01
C TRP A 61 -21.78 -3.08 -15.59
N LEU A 62 -21.71 -2.16 -16.56
CA LEU A 62 -21.53 -0.72 -16.33
C LEU A 62 -22.71 -0.07 -15.60
N SER A 63 -23.95 -0.41 -15.96
CA SER A 63 -25.15 0.06 -15.27
C SER A 63 -25.29 -0.58 -13.90
N ALA A 64 -25.02 -1.89 -13.76
CA ALA A 64 -25.03 -2.55 -12.45
C ALA A 64 -23.97 -1.94 -11.50
N PHE A 65 -22.78 -1.62 -12.02
CA PHE A 65 -21.76 -0.89 -11.28
C PHE A 65 -22.21 0.53 -10.91
N GLY A 66 -22.86 1.24 -11.84
CA GLY A 66 -23.44 2.56 -11.59
C GLY A 66 -24.51 2.55 -10.50
N ASP A 67 -25.40 1.56 -10.52
CA ASP A 67 -26.43 1.38 -9.50
C ASP A 67 -25.81 1.06 -8.13
N LEU A 68 -24.76 0.22 -8.08
CA LEU A 68 -24.03 -0.09 -6.85
C LEU A 68 -23.35 1.16 -6.27
N LEU A 69 -22.69 1.96 -7.11
CA LEU A 69 -22.09 3.22 -6.69
C LEU A 69 -23.16 4.22 -6.23
N GLY A 70 -24.28 4.31 -6.95
CA GLY A 70 -25.40 5.18 -6.62
C GLY A 70 -26.03 4.80 -5.27
N ALA A 71 -26.28 3.52 -5.04
CA ALA A 71 -26.80 3.00 -3.78
C ALA A 71 -25.81 3.24 -2.62
N GLY A 72 -24.51 3.05 -2.85
CA GLY A 72 -23.47 3.35 -1.86
C GLY A 72 -23.40 4.85 -1.54
N TRP A 73 -23.49 5.70 -2.56
CA TRP A 73 -23.49 7.15 -2.40
C TRP A 73 -24.73 7.66 -1.66
N ALA A 74 -25.92 7.17 -2.03
CA ALA A 74 -27.17 7.49 -1.34
C ALA A 74 -27.13 7.07 0.14
N SER A 75 -26.62 5.86 0.42
CA SER A 75 -26.43 5.35 1.78
C SER A 75 -25.45 6.23 2.58
N PHE A 76 -24.36 6.67 1.94
CA PHE A 76 -23.39 7.57 2.55
C PHE A 76 -24.00 8.95 2.87
N LEU A 77 -24.76 9.53 1.95
CA LEU A 77 -25.46 10.81 2.19
C LEU A 77 -26.49 10.69 3.31
N ALA A 78 -27.25 9.60 3.35
CA ALA A 78 -28.20 9.34 4.43
C ALA A 78 -27.50 9.15 5.79
N TRP A 79 -26.32 8.53 5.81
CA TRP A 79 -25.50 8.44 7.02
C TRP A 79 -24.94 9.81 7.45
N LEU A 80 -24.56 10.67 6.49
CA LEU A 80 -24.15 12.05 6.77
C LEU A 80 -25.30 12.89 7.31
N ASP A 81 -26.50 12.75 6.75
CA ASP A 81 -27.70 13.47 7.18
C ASP A 81 -28.08 13.13 8.64
N GLN A 82 -27.81 11.90 9.07
CA GLN A 82 -28.01 11.46 10.45
C GLN A 82 -26.94 11.99 11.43
N ARG A 83 -25.89 12.68 10.96
CA ARG A 83 -24.79 13.14 11.84
C ARG A 83 -25.02 14.56 12.31
N SER A 84 -24.83 14.74 13.61
CA SER A 84 -24.83 16.06 14.21
C SER A 84 -23.61 16.85 13.75
N TRP A 85 -23.72 18.18 13.72
CA TRP A 85 -22.63 19.08 13.31
C TRP A 85 -21.34 18.88 14.12
N THR A 86 -21.41 18.43 15.38
CA THR A 86 -20.24 18.12 16.21
C THR A 86 -19.52 16.85 15.76
N GLU A 87 -20.26 15.81 15.38
CA GLU A 87 -19.69 14.58 14.79
C GLU A 87 -19.01 14.88 13.45
N MET A 88 -19.59 15.77 12.64
CA MET A 88 -18.99 16.22 11.38
C MET A 88 -17.64 16.92 11.60
N ILE A 89 -17.57 17.83 12.58
CA ILE A 89 -16.31 18.51 12.95
C ILE A 89 -15.28 17.50 13.46
N ALA A 90 -15.68 16.55 14.30
CA ALA A 90 -14.79 15.51 14.83
C ALA A 90 -14.24 14.61 13.71
N LEU A 91 -15.07 14.21 12.75
CA LEU A 91 -14.66 13.45 11.58
C LEU A 91 -13.69 14.24 10.70
N ALA A 92 -13.99 15.51 10.41
CA ALA A 92 -13.09 16.38 9.65
C ALA A 92 -11.72 16.47 10.35
N LEU A 93 -11.70 16.77 11.66
CA LEU A 93 -10.48 16.77 12.45
C LEU A 93 -9.77 15.41 12.41
N ALA A 94 -10.49 14.29 12.47
CA ALA A 94 -9.88 12.97 12.35
C ALA A 94 -9.24 12.77 10.96
N VAL A 95 -9.90 13.15 9.86
CA VAL A 95 -9.31 13.05 8.51
C VAL A 95 -8.04 13.90 8.37
N PHE A 96 -7.97 15.08 9.00
CA PHE A 96 -6.78 15.94 8.94
C PHE A 96 -5.69 15.55 9.94
N LEU A 97 -6.06 15.12 11.15
CA LEU A 97 -5.14 14.82 12.24
C LEU A 97 -4.63 13.38 12.20
N LEU A 98 -5.40 12.41 11.70
CA LEU A 98 -4.98 11.01 11.61
C LEU A 98 -3.74 10.82 10.71
N PRO A 99 -3.61 11.45 9.53
CA PRO A 99 -2.39 11.39 8.73
C PRO A 99 -1.21 12.08 9.41
N ILE A 100 -1.45 13.18 10.13
CA ILE A 100 -0.42 13.92 10.88
C ILE A 100 0.07 13.05 12.05
N GLY A 101 -0.85 12.49 12.83
CA GLY A 101 -0.59 11.55 13.90
C GLY A 101 0.15 10.31 13.40
N LEU A 102 -0.28 9.73 12.28
CA LEU A 102 0.39 8.58 11.66
C LEU A 102 1.78 8.95 11.14
N ARG A 103 1.98 10.13 10.57
CA ARG A 103 3.30 10.64 10.16
C ARG A 103 4.22 10.86 11.36
N LEU A 104 3.72 11.49 12.42
CA LEU A 104 4.48 11.71 13.66
C LEU A 104 4.79 10.40 14.38
N TRP A 105 3.86 9.46 14.38
CA TRP A 105 4.03 8.12 14.93
C TRP A 105 5.01 7.29 14.09
N ARG A 106 4.95 7.36 12.76
CA ARG A 106 5.97 6.78 11.87
C ARG A 106 7.34 7.41 12.11
N ARG A 107 7.41 8.72 12.35
CA ARG A 107 8.65 9.40 12.75
C ARG A 107 9.14 8.90 14.10
N ARG A 108 8.29 8.78 15.12
CA ARG A 108 8.67 8.26 16.45
C ARG A 108 9.08 6.78 16.42
N ARG A 109 8.39 5.94 15.65
CA ARG A 109 8.81 4.55 15.37
C ARG A 109 10.08 4.48 14.50
N GLY A 110 10.36 5.52 13.73
CA GLY A 110 11.64 5.72 13.06
C GLY A 110 12.74 6.11 14.05
N VAL A 111 12.41 6.84 15.14
CA VAL A 111 13.35 7.24 16.19
C VAL A 111 13.79 6.05 17.06
N GLU A 112 12.95 5.05 17.31
CA GLU A 112 13.41 3.78 17.93
C GLU A 112 14.36 2.97 17.02
N ARG A 113 14.31 3.16 15.69
CA ARG A 113 15.35 2.68 14.76
C ARG A 113 16.54 3.65 14.64
N ALA A 114 16.43 4.89 15.10
CA ALA A 114 17.45 5.92 15.01
C ALA A 114 18.48 5.87 16.16
N VAL A 115 18.85 4.66 16.59
CA VAL A 115 20.12 4.41 17.30
C VAL A 115 21.30 4.39 16.30
N GLY A 116 21.10 4.69 15.01
CA GLY A 116 22.09 4.46 13.95
C GLY A 116 22.30 5.57 12.91
N ASP A 117 22.24 6.85 13.29
CA ASP A 117 22.67 7.94 12.38
C ASP A 117 24.21 7.96 12.17
N GLY A 118 24.96 7.33 13.06
CA GLY A 118 26.40 7.07 12.89
C GLY A 118 26.69 5.75 12.17
N PRO A 119 27.92 5.57 11.67
CA PRO A 119 28.40 4.25 11.26
C PRO A 119 28.22 3.22 12.37
N LEU A 120 27.96 1.96 12.00
CA LEU A 120 27.83 0.89 12.99
C LEU A 120 29.13 0.78 13.83
N PRO A 121 29.06 0.44 15.13
CA PRO A 121 30.26 0.30 15.96
C PRO A 121 31.30 -0.66 15.37
N CYS A 122 30.86 -1.73 14.70
CA CYS A 122 31.76 -2.67 14.02
C CYS A 122 32.53 -2.02 12.85
N TYR A 123 31.93 -1.07 12.15
CA TYR A 123 32.61 -0.33 11.09
C TYR A 123 33.63 0.67 11.64
N LEU A 124 33.34 1.30 12.80
CA LEU A 124 34.33 2.15 13.48
C LEU A 124 35.57 1.35 13.89
N THR A 125 35.38 0.11 14.37
CA THR A 125 36.49 -0.81 14.67
C THR A 125 37.30 -1.16 13.42
N LEU A 126 36.62 -1.40 12.29
CA LEU A 126 37.27 -1.63 11.00
C LEU A 126 38.06 -0.41 10.52
N GLU A 127 37.48 0.80 10.59
CA GLU A 127 38.18 2.04 10.23
C GLU A 127 39.39 2.30 11.12
N ALA A 128 39.29 2.04 12.43
CA ALA A 128 40.41 2.17 13.35
C ALA A 128 41.56 1.21 12.99
N ALA A 129 41.24 -0.06 12.66
CA ALA A 129 42.24 -1.03 12.24
C ALA A 129 42.88 -0.70 10.89
N LEU A 130 42.09 -0.22 9.92
CA LEU A 130 42.62 0.29 8.64
C LEU A 130 43.52 1.51 8.84
N ALA A 131 43.16 2.41 9.76
CA ALA A 131 43.96 3.59 10.09
C ALA A 131 45.31 3.21 10.73
N GLN A 132 45.38 2.14 11.53
CA GLN A 132 46.65 1.60 12.05
C GLN A 132 47.56 1.09 10.93
N LEU A 133 46.99 0.61 9.82
CA LEU A 133 47.71 0.22 8.61
C LEU A 133 48.00 1.40 7.68
N GLY A 134 47.71 2.64 8.10
CA GLY A 134 47.92 3.85 7.30
C GLY A 134 46.85 4.11 6.25
N VAL A 135 45.75 3.34 6.23
CA VAL A 135 44.64 3.53 5.30
C VAL A 135 43.54 4.35 5.95
N VAL A 136 43.41 5.60 5.51
CA VAL A 136 42.30 6.49 5.89
C VAL A 136 41.38 6.68 4.68
N ARG A 137 40.07 6.67 4.91
CA ARG A 137 39.06 6.94 3.89
C ARG A 137 38.93 8.44 3.65
N ALA A 138 38.91 8.88 2.40
CA ALA A 138 38.63 10.28 2.09
C ALA A 138 37.12 10.59 2.22
N PRO A 139 36.71 11.82 2.61
CA PRO A 139 35.29 12.15 2.79
C PRO A 139 34.42 11.95 1.54
N SER A 140 35.00 12.13 0.35
CA SER A 140 34.35 11.97 -0.95
C SER A 140 34.51 10.57 -1.56
N GLU A 141 35.26 9.67 -0.93
CA GLU A 141 35.51 8.31 -1.42
C GLU A 141 34.36 7.39 -1.00
N THR A 142 33.77 6.64 -1.93
CA THR A 142 32.72 5.67 -1.61
C THR A 142 33.32 4.41 -0.95
N LEU A 143 32.48 3.61 -0.30
CA LEU A 143 32.96 2.36 0.34
C LEU A 143 33.47 1.36 -0.70
N GLU A 144 32.87 1.34 -1.88
CA GLU A 144 33.30 0.51 -3.00
C GLU A 144 34.65 0.97 -3.55
N GLN A 145 34.85 2.29 -3.66
CA GLN A 145 36.14 2.85 -4.07
C GLN A 145 37.25 2.54 -3.04
N LEU A 146 36.94 2.66 -1.75
CA LEU A 146 37.84 2.26 -0.66
C LEU A 146 38.18 0.78 -0.76
N ALA A 147 37.19 -0.10 -0.93
CA ALA A 147 37.43 -1.54 -1.09
C ALA A 147 38.30 -1.84 -2.30
N GLN A 148 38.04 -1.20 -3.45
CA GLN A 148 38.84 -1.37 -4.66
C GLN A 148 40.28 -0.84 -4.51
N ARG A 149 40.50 0.13 -3.61
CA ARG A 149 41.84 0.62 -3.26
C ARG A 149 42.56 -0.36 -2.34
N LEU A 150 41.85 -0.93 -1.36
CA LEU A 150 42.37 -1.97 -0.48
C LEU A 150 42.76 -3.23 -1.27
N GLU A 151 41.94 -3.67 -2.22
CA GLU A 151 42.26 -4.83 -3.08
C GLU A 151 43.55 -4.67 -3.89
N ARG A 152 43.96 -3.42 -4.18
CA ARG A 152 45.20 -3.11 -4.90
C ARG A 152 46.40 -2.95 -3.96
N ALA A 153 46.19 -2.92 -2.65
CA ALA A 153 47.29 -2.93 -1.71
C ALA A 153 47.91 -4.33 -1.65
N GLU A 154 49.24 -4.41 -1.58
CA GLU A 154 49.95 -5.70 -1.43
C GLU A 154 50.15 -6.08 0.05
N ASP A 155 49.62 -5.27 0.96
CA ASP A 155 49.79 -5.43 2.40
C ASP A 155 48.56 -6.07 3.05
N ARG A 156 48.58 -6.14 4.38
CA ARG A 156 47.50 -6.68 5.20
C ARG A 156 46.19 -5.89 5.07
N ALA A 157 46.21 -4.68 4.52
CA ALA A 157 45.00 -3.88 4.31
C ALA A 157 44.09 -4.48 3.22
N ALA A 158 44.65 -5.26 2.29
CA ALA A 158 43.88 -5.97 1.27
C ALA A 158 42.83 -6.93 1.85
N GLU A 159 43.12 -7.54 3.01
CA GLU A 159 42.19 -8.42 3.71
C GLU A 159 40.96 -7.68 4.27
N GLY A 160 41.05 -6.36 4.42
CA GLY A 160 39.94 -5.50 4.84
C GLY A 160 38.92 -5.20 3.74
N ALA A 161 39.29 -5.33 2.46
CA ALA A 161 38.40 -5.04 1.33
C ALA A 161 37.05 -5.78 1.36
N PRO A 162 36.98 -7.12 1.56
CA PRO A 162 35.71 -7.83 1.63
C PRO A 162 34.85 -7.40 2.84
N LEU A 163 35.46 -6.95 3.94
CA LEU A 163 34.74 -6.46 5.12
C LEU A 163 34.05 -5.12 4.83
N VAL A 164 34.73 -4.22 4.10
CA VAL A 164 34.17 -2.94 3.66
C VAL A 164 33.00 -3.14 2.69
N LEU A 165 33.12 -4.05 1.72
CA LEU A 165 32.02 -4.36 0.78
C LEU A 165 30.81 -4.99 1.50
N ARG A 166 31.04 -5.89 2.46
CA ARG A 166 29.96 -6.48 3.26
C ARG A 166 29.25 -5.44 4.11
N TYR A 167 29.98 -4.48 4.67
CA TYR A 167 29.37 -3.35 5.38
C TYR A 167 28.52 -2.48 4.44
N ALA A 168 29.02 -2.16 3.24
CA ALA A 168 28.25 -1.42 2.24
C ALA A 168 26.95 -2.14 1.83
N ALA A 169 27.03 -3.46 1.60
CA ALA A 169 25.88 -4.30 1.28
C ALA A 169 24.86 -4.37 2.42
N LEU A 170 25.31 -4.46 3.67
CA LEU A 170 24.45 -4.45 4.85
C LEU A 170 23.75 -3.10 5.02
N ARG A 171 24.48 -1.99 4.83
CA ARG A 171 23.98 -0.63 5.11
C ARG A 171 23.09 -0.06 4.01
N TYR A 172 23.43 -0.33 2.75
CA TYR A 172 22.75 0.27 1.59
C TYR A 172 21.95 -0.75 0.75
N GLY A 173 22.20 -2.05 0.94
CA GLY A 173 21.55 -3.13 0.19
C GLY A 173 20.62 -4.03 1.00
N ASP A 174 20.53 -3.88 2.33
CA ASP A 174 19.81 -4.78 3.25
C ASP A 174 20.20 -6.27 3.07
N LEU A 175 21.46 -6.51 2.67
CA LEU A 175 22.01 -7.84 2.40
C LEU A 175 23.06 -8.19 3.45
N GLY A 176 22.80 -9.24 4.24
CA GLY A 176 23.76 -9.81 5.18
C GLY A 176 23.29 -9.86 6.64
N ASP A 177 24.18 -10.28 7.53
CA ASP A 177 23.98 -10.37 8.98
C ASP A 177 25.03 -9.52 9.72
N GLU A 178 24.57 -8.52 10.48
CA GLU A 178 25.43 -7.65 11.29
C GLU A 178 26.27 -8.45 12.30
N ALA A 179 25.68 -9.47 12.93
CA ALA A 179 26.37 -10.26 13.93
C ALA A 179 27.53 -11.05 13.32
N SER A 180 27.35 -11.60 12.12
CA SER A 180 28.42 -12.22 11.35
C SER A 180 29.50 -11.23 10.95
N LEU A 181 29.13 -10.05 10.44
CA LEU A 181 30.09 -9.03 10.04
C LEU A 181 30.95 -8.58 11.23
N ARG A 182 30.33 -8.35 12.39
CA ARG A 182 31.04 -7.97 13.62
C ARG A 182 32.07 -9.02 14.03
N ARG A 183 31.70 -10.30 14.06
CA ARG A 183 32.62 -11.41 14.41
C ARG A 183 33.82 -11.49 13.47
N ASP A 184 33.60 -11.27 12.18
CA ASP A 184 34.67 -11.36 11.19
C ASP A 184 35.63 -10.16 11.28
N ILE A 185 35.10 -8.95 11.53
CA ILE A 185 35.92 -7.76 11.81
C ILE A 185 36.75 -7.98 13.07
N GLU A 186 36.14 -8.41 14.19
CA GLU A 186 36.86 -8.67 15.44
C GLU A 186 37.98 -9.71 15.28
N ARG A 187 37.71 -10.80 14.54
CA ARG A 187 38.72 -11.83 14.27
C ARG A 187 39.89 -11.26 13.46
N TRP A 188 39.59 -10.46 12.44
CA TRP A 188 40.61 -9.84 11.62
C TRP A 188 41.44 -8.82 12.42
N THR A 189 40.81 -7.95 13.20
CA THR A 189 41.54 -6.98 14.03
C THR A 189 42.44 -7.65 15.06
N GLN A 190 41.97 -8.72 15.74
CA GLN A 190 42.80 -9.50 16.66
C GLN A 190 44.02 -10.13 15.97
N SER A 191 43.88 -10.54 14.71
CA SER A 191 45.00 -11.08 13.94
C SER A 191 46.07 -10.04 13.63
N LEU A 192 45.72 -8.75 13.55
CA LEU A 192 46.67 -7.65 13.37
C LEU A 192 47.47 -7.40 14.66
N ASP A 193 46.80 -7.31 15.80
CA ASP A 193 47.44 -7.07 17.12
C ASP A 193 48.40 -8.22 17.52
N GLY A 194 48.02 -9.46 17.20
CA GLY A 194 48.87 -10.64 17.44
C GLY A 194 50.17 -10.64 16.62
N SER A 195 50.17 -10.02 15.43
CA SER A 195 51.36 -9.96 14.57
C SER A 195 52.33 -8.85 14.99
N LEU A 196 51.82 -7.74 15.51
CA LEU A 196 52.62 -6.60 16.00
C LEU A 196 53.35 -6.92 17.32
N SER A 197 52.77 -7.77 18.16
CA SER A 197 53.38 -8.23 19.41
C SER A 197 54.44 -9.32 19.21
N ALA A 198 54.36 -10.11 18.14
CA ALA A 198 55.37 -11.13 17.82
C ALA A 198 56.67 -10.53 17.22
N GLY A 199 56.61 -9.35 16.61
CA GLY A 199 57.76 -8.70 15.97
C GLY A 199 58.71 -7.95 16.91
N SER A 200 58.31 -7.63 18.14
CA SER A 200 59.12 -6.87 19.10
C SER A 200 59.99 -7.72 20.04
N GLY A 201 59.96 -9.06 19.89
CA GLY A 201 60.67 -10.02 20.75
C GLY A 201 62.05 -10.47 20.26
N THR A 202 62.60 -9.91 19.18
CA THR A 202 63.92 -10.32 18.64
C THR A 202 64.84 -9.12 18.38
N ALA A 203 65.30 -8.49 19.45
CA ALA A 203 66.53 -7.71 19.45
C ALA A 203 67.22 -7.92 20.81
N GLY A 204 68.01 -8.99 20.89
CA GLY A 204 69.03 -9.17 21.92
C GLY A 204 70.34 -8.51 21.49
#